data_AF-A0A9D4JH01-F1
#
_entry.id   AF-A0A9D4JH01-F1
#
_cell.length_a   1.000
_cell.length_b   1.000
_cell.length_c   1.000
_cell.angle_alpha   90.00
_cell.angle_beta   90.00
_cell.angle_gamma   90.00
#
_symmetry.space_group_name_H-M   'P 1'
#
loop_
_entity.id
_entity.type
_entity.pdbx_description
1 polymer ?
#
loop_
_entity_poly.entity_id
_entity_poly.type
_entity_poly.pdbx_seq_one_letter_code
_entity_poly.pdbx_strand_id
1 'polypeptide(L)'
;MSSGALMCEASSKMRGTLNSILHCGFNPAELNPITLRKIYVNVVLPKALYGSPLWCNYSNGDINQLEISHRRCFKQILSVGRYTNTDVAFSCLNIESAEELIDFEKLEFFGQLCRLPVRFLAKKVFIHRLTRYCLGCINMQGLIPDVYRLLQKYSLMPTLETYLESGVFPGKMAWKRTIKNSVRITNRQRRSDIANKITCREDLKLFDADRPLTAIVISKTSSSLSVNHK
;
A
#
# COMPACT_ATOMS: atom_id res chain seq x y z
N MET A 1 8.35 -20.28 -10.80
CA MET A 1 9.18 -19.33 -10.02
C MET A 1 8.67 -19.36 -8.58
N SER A 2 9.54 -19.56 -7.59
CA SER A 2 9.11 -19.49 -6.18
C SER A 2 8.67 -18.06 -5.84
N SER A 3 7.66 -17.92 -4.97
CA SER A 3 7.12 -16.61 -4.55
C SER A 3 8.22 -15.71 -3.93
N GLY A 4 9.18 -16.30 -3.23
CA GLY A 4 10.32 -15.57 -2.67
C GLY A 4 11.27 -14.97 -3.71
N ALA A 5 11.47 -15.61 -4.87
CA ALA A 5 12.34 -15.07 -5.93
C ALA A 5 11.78 -13.76 -6.52
N LEU A 6 10.45 -13.68 -6.70
CA LEU A 6 9.77 -12.50 -7.22
C LEU A 6 9.90 -11.30 -6.27
N MET A 7 9.76 -11.54 -4.96
CA MET A 7 9.86 -10.50 -3.94
C MET A 7 11.29 -9.98 -3.79
N CYS A 8 12.29 -10.86 -3.88
CA CYS A 8 13.70 -10.48 -3.92
C CYS A 8 14.03 -9.65 -5.17
N GLU A 9 13.49 -10.04 -6.33
CA GLU A 9 13.66 -9.29 -7.58
C GLU A 9 13.00 -7.91 -7.49
N ALA A 10 11.77 -7.82 -6.97
CA ALA A 10 11.07 -6.55 -6.75
C ALA A 10 11.85 -5.64 -5.79
N SER A 11 12.38 -6.20 -4.70
CA SER A 11 13.23 -5.49 -3.73
C SER A 11 14.53 -4.97 -4.36
N SER A 12 15.12 -5.76 -5.27
CA SER A 12 16.31 -5.35 -6.03
C SER A 12 15.98 -4.22 -7.01
N LYS A 13 14.89 -4.37 -7.79
CA LYS A 13 14.41 -3.35 -8.74
C LYS A 13 14.08 -2.02 -8.07
N MET A 14 13.45 -2.06 -6.91
CA MET A 14 13.11 -0.88 -6.11
C MET A 14 14.37 -0.10 -5.72
N ARG A 15 15.34 -0.79 -5.09
CA ARG A 15 16.61 -0.19 -4.66
C ARG A 15 17.44 0.29 -5.84
N GLY A 16 17.54 -0.52 -6.89
CA GLY A 16 18.28 -0.19 -8.10
C GLY A 16 17.73 1.07 -8.78
N THR A 17 16.41 1.14 -8.96
CA THR A 17 15.76 2.29 -9.59
C THR A 17 15.93 3.56 -8.76
N LEU A 18 15.75 3.48 -7.43
CA LEU A 18 15.98 4.64 -6.58
C LEU A 18 17.44 5.09 -6.66
N ASN A 19 18.40 4.18 -6.51
CA ASN A 19 19.81 4.53 -6.60
C ASN A 19 20.14 5.18 -7.96
N SER A 20 19.65 4.66 -9.08
CA SER A 20 19.85 5.29 -10.39
C SER A 20 19.31 6.72 -10.41
N ILE A 21 18.12 6.97 -9.87
CA ILE A 21 17.54 8.32 -9.78
C ILE A 21 18.43 9.24 -8.91
N LEU A 22 18.87 8.76 -7.75
CA LEU A 22 19.75 9.55 -6.87
C LEU A 22 21.07 9.91 -7.59
N HIS A 23 21.65 8.97 -8.35
CA HIS A 23 22.87 9.22 -9.12
C HIS A 23 22.66 10.16 -10.32
N CYS A 24 21.42 10.38 -10.77
CA CYS A 24 21.09 11.36 -11.80
C CYS A 24 20.98 12.81 -11.27
N GLY A 25 21.39 13.09 -10.03
CA GLY A 25 21.40 14.43 -9.44
C GLY A 25 20.20 14.76 -8.54
N PHE A 26 19.34 13.79 -8.25
CA PHE A 26 18.24 13.96 -7.29
C PHE A 26 18.73 13.69 -5.86
N ASN A 27 19.63 14.55 -5.35
CA ASN A 27 20.22 14.37 -4.03
C ASN A 27 19.20 14.63 -2.90
N PRO A 28 19.11 13.75 -1.89
CA PRO A 28 18.26 13.95 -0.71
C PRO A 28 18.63 15.15 0.18
N ALA A 29 19.84 15.71 0.00
CA ALA A 29 20.31 16.90 0.69
C ALA A 29 19.85 18.20 0.01
N GLU A 30 19.57 18.16 -1.29
CA GLU A 30 19.30 19.36 -2.11
C GLU A 30 17.82 19.47 -2.50
N LEU A 31 17.12 18.34 -2.63
CA LEU A 31 15.72 18.29 -3.06
C LEU A 31 14.76 18.17 -1.88
N ASN A 32 13.62 18.86 -1.97
CA ASN A 32 12.54 18.73 -0.99
C ASN A 32 12.10 17.24 -0.86
N PRO A 33 12.05 16.68 0.36
CA PRO A 33 11.66 15.28 0.58
C PRO A 33 10.25 14.94 0.08
N ILE A 34 9.35 15.92 -0.01
CA ILE A 34 8.00 15.76 -0.59
C ILE A 34 8.09 15.49 -2.09
N THR A 35 9.02 16.15 -2.80
CA THR A 35 9.24 15.95 -4.23
C THR A 35 9.86 14.58 -4.49
N LEU A 36 10.88 14.20 -3.71
CA LEU A 36 11.47 12.86 -3.80
C LEU A 36 10.45 11.76 -3.50
N ARG A 37 9.57 11.97 -2.50
CA ARG A 37 8.45 11.06 -2.23
C ARG A 37 7.54 10.90 -3.45
N LYS A 38 7.19 12.00 -4.13
CA LYS A 38 6.35 11.93 -5.35
C LYS A 38 7.05 11.13 -6.45
N ILE A 39 8.34 11.34 -6.67
CA ILE A 39 9.12 10.59 -7.65
C ILE A 39 9.14 9.10 -7.29
N TYR A 40 9.40 8.78 -6.01
CA TYR A 40 9.40 7.41 -5.53
C TYR A 40 8.05 6.71 -5.76
N VAL A 41 6.95 7.36 -5.38
CA VAL A 41 5.60 6.79 -5.52
C VAL A 41 5.18 6.63 -6.98
N ASN A 42 5.59 7.53 -7.87
CA ASN A 42 5.15 7.53 -9.26
C ASN A 42 6.09 6.76 -10.21
N VAL A 43 7.35 6.55 -9.84
CA VAL A 43 8.36 5.95 -10.72
C VAL A 43 8.92 4.65 -10.13
N VAL A 44 9.38 4.70 -8.88
CA VAL A 44 10.07 3.56 -8.25
C VAL A 44 9.08 2.46 -7.87
N LEU A 45 7.97 2.83 -7.20
CA LEU A 45 6.96 1.86 -6.77
C LEU A 45 6.30 1.12 -7.95
N PRO A 46 5.78 1.79 -9.00
CA PRO A 46 5.10 1.10 -10.09
C PRO A 46 6.04 0.17 -10.86
N LYS A 47 7.34 0.51 -10.95
CA LYS A 47 8.34 -0.34 -11.59
C LYS A 47 8.70 -1.57 -10.74
N ALA A 48 8.77 -1.42 -9.42
CA ALA A 48 9.09 -2.51 -8.51
C ALA A 48 7.91 -3.47 -8.30
N LEU A 49 6.71 -2.93 -8.18
CA LEU A 49 5.46 -3.67 -7.93
C LEU A 49 4.74 -4.09 -9.21
N TYR A 50 5.39 -3.95 -10.37
CA TYR A 50 4.81 -4.43 -11.62
C TYR A 50 4.52 -5.93 -11.54
N GLY A 51 3.25 -6.30 -11.71
CA GLY A 51 2.79 -7.68 -11.60
C GLY A 51 2.48 -8.15 -10.17
N SER A 52 2.59 -7.27 -9.16
CA SER A 52 2.20 -7.57 -7.78
C SER A 52 0.77 -8.10 -7.61
N PRO A 53 -0.22 -7.71 -8.44
CA PRO A 53 -1.56 -8.27 -8.35
C PRO A 53 -1.62 -9.78 -8.55
N LEU A 54 -0.66 -10.34 -9.29
CA LEU A 54 -0.61 -11.77 -9.63
C LEU A 54 0.23 -12.59 -8.64
N TRP A 55 0.94 -11.94 -7.72
CA TRP A 55 1.72 -12.64 -6.70
C TRP A 55 0.78 -13.36 -5.74
N CYS A 56 0.82 -14.69 -5.77
CA CYS A 56 0.01 -15.55 -4.92
C CYS A 56 0.92 -16.36 -3.98
N ASN A 57 0.41 -16.75 -2.81
CA ASN A 57 1.08 -17.68 -1.89
C ASN A 57 2.49 -17.22 -1.41
N TYR A 58 2.68 -15.93 -1.16
CA TYR A 58 3.90 -15.44 -0.50
C TYR A 58 3.82 -15.60 1.03
N SER A 59 4.96 -15.89 1.64
CA SER A 59 5.08 -15.99 3.09
C SER A 59 5.21 -14.60 3.74
N ASN A 60 4.94 -14.52 5.04
CA ASN A 60 5.20 -13.28 5.79
C ASN A 60 6.69 -12.89 5.77
N GLY A 61 7.60 -13.85 5.63
CA GLY A 61 9.02 -13.60 5.47
C GLY A 61 9.34 -12.85 4.18
N ASP A 62 8.69 -13.22 3.07
CA ASP A 62 8.90 -12.60 1.76
C ASP A 62 8.39 -11.14 1.74
N ILE A 63 7.21 -10.90 2.33
CA ILE A 63 6.67 -9.54 2.49
C ILE A 63 7.60 -8.70 3.36
N ASN A 64 8.12 -9.27 4.45
CA ASN A 64 9.02 -8.56 5.35
C ASN A 64 10.32 -8.14 4.66
N GLN A 65 10.87 -8.96 3.76
CA GLN A 65 12.05 -8.57 2.96
C GLN A 65 11.77 -7.38 2.04
N LEU A 66 10.60 -7.38 1.41
CA LEU A 66 10.15 -6.25 0.60
C LEU A 66 9.95 -4.99 1.44
N GLU A 67 9.33 -5.13 2.60
CA GLU A 67 9.07 -4.07 3.56
C GLU A 67 10.40 -3.47 4.09
N ILE A 68 11.41 -4.29 4.39
CA ILE A 68 12.76 -3.82 4.75
C ILE A 68 13.39 -3.00 3.63
N SER A 69 13.23 -3.45 2.37
CA SER A 69 13.78 -2.74 1.21
C SER A 69 13.06 -1.41 0.97
N HIS A 70 11.73 -1.37 1.11
CA HIS A 70 10.89 -0.18 1.05
C HIS A 70 11.27 0.84 2.13
N ARG A 71 11.44 0.38 3.37
CA ARG A 71 11.91 1.19 4.50
C ARG A 71 13.28 1.80 4.24
N ARG A 72 14.21 1.01 3.70
CA ARG A 72 15.55 1.48 3.37
C ARG A 72 15.51 2.58 2.32
N CYS A 73 14.71 2.40 1.27
CA CYS A 73 14.53 3.41 0.21
C CYS A 73 13.98 4.72 0.79
N PHE A 74 13.00 4.64 1.68
CA PHE A 74 12.44 5.84 2.29
C PHE A 74 13.37 6.55 3.26
N LYS A 75 14.15 5.81 4.04
CA LYS A 75 15.18 6.41 4.89
C LYS A 75 16.22 7.17 4.07
N GLN A 76 16.58 6.66 2.88
CA GLN A 76 17.44 7.36 1.94
C GLN A 76 16.81 8.65 1.41
N ILE A 77 15.52 8.62 1.05
CA ILE A 77 14.78 9.81 0.58
C ILE A 77 14.71 10.90 1.64
N LEU A 78 14.54 10.51 2.90
CA LEU A 78 14.45 11.41 4.04
C LEU A 78 15.81 11.85 4.59
N SER A 79 16.92 11.34 4.06
CA SER A 79 18.27 11.57 4.60
C SER A 79 18.41 11.20 6.09
N VAL A 80 17.60 10.27 6.59
CA VAL A 80 17.62 9.85 8.00
C VAL A 80 18.54 8.66 8.22
N GLY A 81 19.12 8.59 9.41
CA GLY A 81 20.01 7.51 9.81
C GLY A 81 19.37 6.12 9.66
N ARG A 82 20.21 5.10 9.42
CA ARG A 82 19.74 3.70 9.27
C ARG A 82 18.99 3.21 10.50
N TYR A 83 19.39 3.68 11.69
CA TYR A 83 18.85 3.29 12.99
C TYR A 83 17.61 4.08 13.42
N THR A 84 17.19 5.10 12.66
CA THR A 84 15.99 5.87 12.99
C THR A 84 14.76 4.95 13.03
N ASN A 85 13.89 5.16 14.02
CA ASN A 85 12.67 4.40 14.17
C ASN A 85 11.83 4.50 12.87
N THR A 86 11.42 3.35 12.39
CA THR A 86 10.71 3.22 11.12
C THR A 86 9.34 3.88 11.16
N ASP A 87 8.65 3.82 12.30
CA ASP A 87 7.31 4.39 12.45
C ASP A 87 7.33 5.92 12.36
N VAL A 88 8.41 6.54 12.86
CA VAL A 88 8.66 7.98 12.72
C VAL A 88 8.86 8.33 11.25
N ALA A 89 9.71 7.58 10.53
CA ALA A 89 9.96 7.81 9.11
C ALA A 89 8.69 7.68 8.24
N PHE A 90 7.85 6.67 8.50
CA PHE A 90 6.57 6.51 7.79
C PHE A 90 5.55 7.61 8.12
N SER A 91 5.53 8.07 9.38
CA SER A 91 4.59 9.10 9.85
C SER A 91 4.88 10.47 9.23
N CYS A 92 6.16 10.85 9.10
CA CYS A 92 6.57 12.15 8.55
C CYS A 92 6.07 12.40 7.11
N LEU A 93 5.92 11.34 6.31
CA LEU A 93 5.52 11.44 4.90
C LEU A 93 4.18 10.77 4.59
N ASN A 94 3.46 10.27 5.61
CA ASN A 94 2.21 9.52 5.46
C ASN A 94 2.30 8.47 4.34
N ILE A 95 3.23 7.54 4.51
CA ILE A 95 3.52 6.47 3.55
C ILE A 95 2.80 5.18 3.99
N GLU A 96 2.32 4.45 2.99
CA GLU A 96 1.67 3.14 3.11
C GLU A 96 2.74 2.04 3.16
N SER A 97 2.51 0.99 3.96
CA SER A 97 3.42 -0.16 4.02
C SER A 97 3.44 -0.91 2.68
N ALA A 98 4.49 -1.69 2.42
CA ALA A 98 4.59 -2.48 1.18
C ALA A 98 3.44 -3.48 1.05
N GLU A 99 2.98 -4.05 2.18
CA GLU A 99 1.81 -4.93 2.22
C GLU A 99 0.54 -4.19 1.77
N GLU A 100 0.29 -2.99 2.31
CA GLU A 100 -0.87 -2.17 1.96
C GLU A 100 -0.87 -1.76 0.48
N LEU A 101 0.30 -1.47 -0.08
CA LEU A 101 0.45 -1.12 -1.50
C LEU A 101 0.10 -2.31 -2.41
N ILE A 102 0.59 -3.51 -2.08
CA ILE A 102 0.26 -4.74 -2.83
C ILE A 102 -1.23 -5.04 -2.72
N ASP A 103 -1.79 -4.95 -1.52
CA ASP A 103 -3.21 -5.20 -1.27
C ASP A 103 -4.07 -4.20 -2.06
N PHE A 104 -3.66 -2.94 -2.12
CA PHE A 104 -4.31 -1.90 -2.92
C PHE A 104 -4.28 -2.22 -4.42
N GLU A 105 -3.12 -2.59 -4.96
CA GLU A 105 -2.98 -2.94 -6.38
C GLU A 105 -3.78 -4.20 -6.74
N LYS A 106 -3.82 -5.20 -5.86
CA LYS A 106 -4.64 -6.41 -6.00
C LYS A 106 -6.14 -6.08 -6.07
N LEU A 107 -6.62 -5.23 -5.17
CA LEU A 107 -8.03 -4.82 -5.14
C LEU A 107 -8.38 -3.93 -6.35
N GLU A 108 -7.47 -3.06 -6.80
CA GLU A 108 -7.68 -2.27 -8.01
C GLU A 108 -7.75 -3.18 -9.25
N PHE A 109 -6.87 -4.17 -9.36
CA PHE A 109 -6.87 -5.17 -10.42
C PHE A 109 -8.15 -6.02 -10.42
N PHE A 110 -8.61 -6.47 -9.26
CA PHE A 110 -9.89 -7.17 -9.13
C PHE A 110 -11.06 -6.32 -9.67
N GLY A 111 -11.14 -5.05 -9.28
CA GLY A 111 -12.18 -4.16 -9.78
C GLY A 111 -12.09 -3.93 -11.30
N GLN A 112 -10.89 -3.97 -11.88
CA GLN A 112 -10.72 -3.94 -13.34
C GLN A 112 -11.27 -5.20 -13.99
N LEU A 113 -11.00 -6.39 -13.43
CA LEU A 113 -11.58 -7.66 -13.91
C LEU A 113 -13.11 -7.68 -13.80
N CYS A 114 -13.68 -7.10 -12.74
CA CYS A 114 -15.13 -7.00 -12.59
C CYS A 114 -15.78 -6.08 -13.63
N ARG A 115 -15.09 -5.02 -14.08
CA ARG A 115 -15.60 -4.09 -15.11
C ARG A 115 -15.28 -4.49 -16.55
N LEU A 116 -14.41 -5.47 -16.75
CA LEU A 116 -14.00 -5.90 -18.08
C LEU A 116 -15.21 -6.51 -18.83
N PRO A 117 -15.46 -6.14 -20.11
CA PRO A 117 -16.60 -6.70 -20.84
C PRO A 117 -16.38 -8.18 -21.18
N VAL A 118 -17.47 -8.94 -21.23
CA VAL A 118 -17.48 -10.41 -21.36
C VAL A 118 -16.86 -10.93 -22.67
N ARG A 119 -16.68 -10.06 -23.67
CA ARG A 119 -15.97 -10.36 -24.92
C ARG A 119 -14.53 -10.83 -24.69
N PHE A 120 -13.87 -10.37 -23.63
CA PHE A 120 -12.48 -10.71 -23.36
C PHE A 120 -12.35 -12.07 -22.67
N LEU A 121 -11.41 -12.90 -23.14
CA LEU A 121 -11.11 -14.21 -22.54
C LEU A 121 -10.79 -14.10 -21.05
N ALA A 122 -10.05 -13.06 -20.64
CA ALA A 122 -9.73 -12.81 -19.25
C ALA A 122 -10.99 -12.70 -18.36
N LYS A 123 -12.06 -12.06 -18.86
CA LYS A 123 -13.33 -11.95 -18.14
C LYS A 123 -14.02 -13.30 -18.01
N LYS A 124 -14.06 -14.09 -19.10
CA LYS A 124 -14.65 -15.43 -19.11
C LYS A 124 -13.94 -16.38 -18.14
N VAL A 125 -12.60 -16.39 -18.18
CA VAL A 125 -11.77 -17.19 -17.27
C VAL A 125 -11.96 -16.74 -15.82
N PHE A 126 -12.03 -15.42 -15.59
CA PHE A 126 -12.28 -14.86 -14.26
C PHE A 126 -13.65 -15.30 -13.71
N ILE A 127 -14.74 -15.11 -14.48
CA ILE A 127 -16.08 -15.52 -14.06
C ILE A 127 -16.11 -17.02 -13.78
N HIS A 128 -15.60 -17.85 -14.70
CA HIS A 128 -15.56 -19.30 -14.53
C HIS A 128 -14.83 -19.71 -13.24
N ARG A 129 -13.67 -19.09 -12.96
CA ARG A 129 -12.90 -19.35 -11.73
C ARG A 129 -13.63 -18.86 -10.48
N LEU A 130 -14.27 -17.69 -10.53
CA LEU A 130 -15.04 -17.13 -9.42
C LEU A 130 -16.24 -18.02 -9.09
N THR A 131 -17.03 -18.41 -10.09
CA THR A 131 -18.17 -19.30 -9.92
C THR A 131 -17.76 -20.65 -9.35
N ARG A 132 -16.66 -21.25 -9.84
CA ARG A 132 -16.15 -22.52 -9.28
C ARG A 132 -15.70 -22.41 -7.83
N TYR A 133 -15.13 -21.27 -7.45
CA TYR A 133 -14.76 -21.00 -6.06
C TYR A 133 -16.00 -20.85 -5.16
N CYS A 134 -17.00 -20.09 -5.60
CA CYS A 134 -18.26 -19.92 -4.86
C CYS A 134 -19.05 -21.22 -4.69
N LEU A 135 -18.98 -22.13 -5.68
CA LEU A 135 -19.64 -23.44 -5.63
C LEU A 135 -18.86 -24.48 -4.79
N GLY A 136 -17.73 -24.11 -4.18
CA GLY A 136 -16.95 -24.99 -3.31
C GLY A 136 -16.33 -26.20 -4.01
N CYS A 137 -16.27 -26.21 -5.34
CA CYS A 137 -15.94 -27.41 -6.10
C CYS A 137 -14.46 -27.82 -6.05
N ILE A 138 -13.53 -26.93 -5.65
CA ILE A 138 -12.09 -27.22 -5.60
C ILE A 138 -11.39 -26.34 -4.56
N ASN A 139 -10.37 -26.90 -3.89
CA ASN A 139 -9.28 -26.13 -3.25
C ASN A 139 -8.48 -25.37 -4.32
N MET A 140 -9.03 -24.24 -4.78
CA MET A 140 -8.35 -23.38 -5.75
C MET A 140 -7.20 -22.65 -5.06
N GLN A 141 -6.03 -22.65 -5.69
CA GLN A 141 -4.93 -21.76 -5.33
C GLN A 141 -4.80 -20.65 -6.38
N GLY A 142 -4.42 -19.45 -5.94
CA GLY A 142 -4.16 -18.31 -6.82
C GLY A 142 -4.98 -17.07 -6.46
N LEU A 143 -5.23 -16.22 -7.46
CA LEU A 143 -5.78 -14.88 -7.28
C LEU A 143 -7.15 -14.84 -6.57
N ILE A 144 -8.06 -15.75 -6.89
CA ILE A 144 -9.44 -15.69 -6.38
C ILE A 144 -9.50 -15.88 -4.84
N PRO A 145 -8.91 -16.95 -4.25
CA PRO A 145 -8.82 -17.07 -2.80
C PRO A 145 -8.11 -15.89 -2.12
N ASP A 146 -7.02 -15.40 -2.72
CA ASP A 146 -6.27 -14.27 -2.18
C ASP A 146 -7.11 -12.99 -2.16
N VAL A 147 -7.82 -12.70 -3.25
CA VAL A 147 -8.72 -11.54 -3.31
C VAL A 147 -9.88 -11.70 -2.33
N TYR A 148 -10.45 -12.91 -2.18
CA TYR A 148 -11.51 -13.15 -1.20
C TYR A 148 -11.03 -12.86 0.23
N ARG A 149 -9.83 -13.33 0.59
CA ARG A 149 -9.19 -13.01 1.87
C ARG A 149 -8.97 -11.50 2.05
N LEU A 150 -8.58 -10.79 1.00
CA LEU A 150 -8.43 -9.32 1.05
C LEU A 150 -9.77 -8.61 1.20
N LEU A 151 -10.81 -9.04 0.47
CA LEU A 151 -12.14 -8.47 0.60
C LEU A 151 -12.68 -8.67 2.02
N GLN A 152 -12.40 -9.81 2.65
CA GLN A 152 -12.72 -10.04 4.06
C GLN A 152 -11.88 -9.16 4.99
N LYS A 153 -10.56 -9.05 4.77
CA LYS A 153 -9.62 -8.21 5.57
C LYS A 153 -10.05 -6.73 5.61
N TYR A 154 -10.61 -6.22 4.51
CA TYR A 154 -11.02 -4.82 4.37
C TYR A 154 -12.54 -4.59 4.45
N SER A 155 -13.31 -5.62 4.84
CA SER A 155 -14.78 -5.56 4.94
C SER A 155 -15.48 -5.10 3.65
N LEU A 156 -14.94 -5.52 2.50
CA LEU A 156 -15.44 -5.21 1.15
C LEU A 156 -16.31 -6.32 0.55
N MET A 157 -16.61 -7.35 1.33
CA MET A 157 -17.49 -8.48 0.96
C MET A 157 -18.85 -8.04 0.39
N PRO A 158 -19.55 -7.02 0.93
CA PRO A 158 -20.84 -6.60 0.38
C PRO A 158 -20.76 -6.17 -1.09
N THR A 159 -19.62 -5.62 -1.52
CA THR A 159 -19.43 -5.22 -2.93
C THR A 159 -19.32 -6.43 -3.86
N LEU A 160 -18.74 -7.54 -3.37
CA LEU A 160 -18.68 -8.79 -4.12
C LEU A 160 -20.07 -9.43 -4.20
N GLU A 161 -20.82 -9.46 -3.10
CA GLU A 161 -22.19 -10.00 -3.05
C GLU A 161 -23.11 -9.27 -4.03
N THR A 162 -23.13 -7.93 -3.98
CA THR A 162 -23.90 -7.12 -4.94
C THR A 162 -23.49 -7.42 -6.39
N TYR A 163 -22.20 -7.64 -6.64
CA TYR A 163 -21.72 -7.98 -7.98
C TYR A 163 -22.16 -9.39 -8.43
N LEU A 164 -22.20 -10.37 -7.51
CA LEU A 164 -22.66 -11.72 -7.81
C LEU A 164 -24.17 -11.76 -8.07
N GLU A 165 -24.95 -10.96 -7.36
CA GLU A 165 -26.41 -10.89 -7.49
C GLU A 165 -26.86 -10.06 -8.70
N SER A 166 -26.31 -8.86 -8.87
CA SER A 166 -26.77 -7.89 -9.88
C SER A 166 -25.92 -7.88 -11.16
N GLY A 167 -24.71 -8.46 -11.13
CA GLY A 167 -23.72 -8.33 -12.20
C GLY A 167 -23.12 -6.92 -12.33
N VAL A 168 -23.54 -5.96 -11.52
CA VAL A 168 -23.10 -4.56 -11.58
C VAL A 168 -21.95 -4.34 -10.59
N PHE A 169 -20.87 -3.73 -11.08
CA PHE A 169 -19.72 -3.36 -10.25
C PHE A 169 -19.58 -1.83 -10.15
N PRO A 170 -19.13 -1.28 -9.01
CA PRO A 170 -18.90 0.15 -8.87
C PRO A 170 -17.95 0.72 -9.94
N GLY A 171 -18.25 1.95 -10.38
CA GLY A 171 -17.40 2.69 -11.31
C GLY A 171 -15.95 2.85 -10.79
N LYS A 172 -14.98 3.04 -11.70
CA LYS A 172 -13.54 3.06 -11.38
C LYS A 172 -13.20 4.00 -10.21
N MET A 173 -13.71 5.22 -10.24
CA MET A 173 -13.44 6.23 -9.21
C MET A 173 -14.12 5.90 -7.88
N ALA A 174 -15.35 5.40 -7.91
CA ALA A 174 -16.08 4.97 -6.72
C ALA A 174 -15.35 3.82 -6.03
N TRP A 175 -14.97 2.78 -6.78
CA TRP A 175 -14.21 1.64 -6.27
C TRP A 175 -12.89 2.07 -5.65
N LYS A 176 -12.12 2.91 -6.35
CA LYS A 176 -10.83 3.41 -5.85
C LYS A 176 -10.98 4.19 -4.54
N ARG A 177 -12.06 4.97 -4.41
CA ARG A 177 -12.39 5.69 -3.18
C ARG A 177 -12.77 4.74 -2.04
N THR A 178 -13.61 3.75 -2.31
CA THR A 178 -14.01 2.73 -1.34
C THR A 178 -12.80 1.97 -0.81
N ILE A 179 -11.91 1.47 -1.67
CA ILE A 179 -10.68 0.78 -1.25
C ILE A 179 -9.84 1.70 -0.36
N LYS A 180 -9.57 2.94 -0.79
CA LYS A 180 -8.73 3.88 -0.02
C LYS A 180 -9.32 4.15 1.36
N ASN A 181 -10.64 4.27 1.47
CA ASN A 181 -11.31 4.50 2.74
C ASN A 181 -11.21 3.27 3.64
N SER A 182 -11.50 2.07 3.12
CA SER A 182 -11.39 0.82 3.88
C SER A 182 -9.97 0.55 4.36
N VAL A 183 -8.97 0.69 3.49
CA VAL A 183 -7.55 0.52 3.84
C VAL A 183 -7.14 1.53 4.92
N ARG A 184 -7.56 2.79 4.81
CA ARG A 184 -7.30 3.81 5.85
C ARG A 184 -7.91 3.48 7.19
N ILE A 185 -9.15 2.97 7.22
CA ILE A 185 -9.84 2.57 8.46
C ILE A 185 -9.09 1.40 9.10
N THR A 186 -8.79 0.34 8.34
CA THR A 186 -8.06 -0.83 8.82
C THR A 186 -6.65 -0.46 9.32
N ASN A 187 -5.95 0.43 8.62
CA ASN A 187 -4.61 0.89 9.02
C ASN A 187 -4.65 1.74 10.29
N ARG A 188 -5.67 2.60 10.46
CA ARG A 188 -5.87 3.37 11.69
C ARG A 188 -6.08 2.43 12.86
N GLN A 189 -6.92 1.40 12.70
CA GLN A 189 -7.17 0.39 13.72
C GLN A 189 -5.88 -0.37 14.08
N ARG A 190 -5.12 -0.81 13.08
CA ARG A 190 -3.85 -1.52 13.32
C ARG A 190 -2.82 -0.65 14.04
N ARG A 191 -2.73 0.64 13.70
CA ARG A 191 -1.82 1.59 14.37
C ARG A 191 -2.24 1.87 15.82
N SER A 192 -3.54 1.97 16.11
CA SER A 192 -4.02 2.07 17.50
C SER A 192 -3.77 0.79 18.28
N ASP A 193 -3.92 -0.38 17.67
CA ASP A 193 -3.65 -1.66 18.34
C ASP A 193 -2.16 -1.85 18.65
N ILE A 194 -1.27 -1.39 17.76
CA ILE A 194 0.18 -1.36 18.01
C ILE A 194 0.50 -0.36 19.12
N ALA A 195 -0.06 0.85 19.10
CA ALA A 195 0.14 1.84 20.15
C ALA A 195 -0.31 1.31 21.52
N ASN A 196 -1.48 0.68 21.60
CA ASN A 196 -2.01 0.09 22.82
C ASN A 196 -1.15 -1.10 23.32
N LYS A 197 -0.63 -1.94 22.41
CA LYS A 197 0.31 -3.01 22.76
C LYS A 197 1.67 -2.50 23.25
N ILE A 198 2.12 -1.35 22.74
CA ILE A 198 3.33 -0.67 23.22
C ILE A 198 3.07 -0.05 24.60
N THR A 199 1.89 0.51 24.86
CA THR A 199 1.52 1.00 26.20
C THR A 199 1.50 -0.13 27.26
N CYS A 200 1.26 -1.38 26.87
CA CYS A 200 1.33 -2.55 27.76
C CYS A 200 2.76 -3.09 28.00
N ARG A 201 3.79 -2.57 27.33
CA ARG A 201 5.20 -2.84 27.61
C ARG A 201 5.84 -1.55 28.09
N GLU A 202 6.00 -1.43 29.40
CA GLU A 202 6.74 -0.35 30.05
C GLU A 202 8.06 -0.05 29.31
N ASP A 203 8.15 1.08 28.60
CA ASP A 203 9.40 1.73 28.17
C ASP A 203 9.18 3.17 27.66
N LEU A 204 8.12 3.84 28.15
CA LEU A 204 7.80 5.23 27.79
C LEU A 204 8.26 6.24 28.85
N LYS A 205 9.43 5.99 29.47
CA LYS A 205 10.10 6.96 30.37
C LYS A 205 11.31 7.66 29.77
N LEU A 206 11.62 7.49 28.47
CA LEU A 206 12.81 8.11 27.87
C LEU A 206 12.57 9.18 26.80
N PHE A 207 11.31 9.58 26.55
CA PHE A 207 10.99 10.54 25.47
C PHE A 207 10.23 11.80 25.93
N ASP A 208 10.36 12.18 27.21
CA ASP A 208 9.75 13.41 27.74
C ASP A 208 10.77 14.49 28.15
N ALA A 209 12.01 14.39 27.68
CA ALA A 209 12.99 15.47 27.85
C ALA A 209 13.78 15.68 26.55
N ASP A 210 13.76 16.91 26.09
CA ASP A 210 14.58 17.49 25.03
C ASP A 210 14.20 17.28 23.55
N ARG A 211 13.29 18.17 23.12
CA ARG A 211 13.38 19.09 21.97
C ARG A 211 12.34 18.93 20.85
N PRO A 212 11.90 20.05 20.27
CA PRO A 212 10.53 20.22 19.80
C PRO A 212 10.41 20.01 18.28
N LEU A 213 9.49 19.14 17.88
CA LEU A 213 9.12 18.91 16.47
C LEU A 213 8.08 19.94 15.95
N THR A 214 8.15 21.20 16.37
CA THR A 214 7.16 22.23 15.97
C THR A 214 7.40 22.87 14.60
N ALA A 215 8.44 22.49 13.84
CA ALA A 215 8.82 23.24 12.64
C ALA A 215 8.21 22.79 11.30
N ILE A 216 7.45 21.68 11.23
CA ILE A 216 6.91 21.18 9.93
C ILE A 216 5.36 21.25 9.85
N VAL A 217 4.66 21.54 10.95
CA VAL A 217 3.19 21.58 10.97
C VAL A 217 2.61 22.91 10.41
N ILE A 218 3.41 23.97 10.24
CA ILE A 218 2.87 25.31 9.94
C ILE A 218 2.62 25.58 8.43
N SER A 219 3.14 24.79 7.49
CA SER A 219 3.01 25.15 6.06
C SER A 219 1.69 24.72 5.38
N LYS A 220 0.71 24.14 6.11
CA LYS A 220 -0.58 23.70 5.53
C LYS A 220 -1.83 24.39 6.06
N THR A 221 -1.71 25.35 6.98
CA THR A 221 -2.88 26.08 7.53
C THR A 221 -2.99 27.53 7.05
N SER A 222 -2.10 28.02 6.17
CA SER A 222 -2.11 29.43 5.75
C SER A 222 -2.73 29.73 4.37
N SER A 223 -3.25 28.73 3.65
CA SER A 223 -3.75 28.95 2.27
C SER A 223 -5.23 28.59 2.05
N SER A 224 -6.07 28.71 3.08
CA SER A 224 -7.53 28.67 2.92
C SER A 224 -8.22 29.43 4.04
N LEU A 225 -8.13 30.76 4.03
CA LEU A 225 -9.04 31.69 4.69
C LEU A 225 -8.77 33.11 4.14
N SER A 226 -9.14 33.32 2.87
CA SER A 226 -9.53 34.65 2.41
C SER A 226 -10.88 34.51 1.72
N VAL A 227 -11.74 35.49 1.98
CA VAL A 227 -13.02 35.83 1.33
C VAL A 227 -14.29 35.46 2.13
N ASN A 228 -15.04 36.53 2.44
CA ASN A 228 -16.37 36.69 3.09
C ASN A 228 -16.28 37.09 4.58
N HIS A 229 -16.77 38.22 5.10
CA HIS A 229 -17.64 39.30 4.58
C HIS A 229 -17.52 40.52 5.51
N LYS A 230 -17.25 41.71 4.98
CA LYS A 230 -17.96 43.00 5.22
C LYS A 230 -17.21 44.14 4.53
#